data_AF-A0AAD4KGK3-F1
#
_entry.id   AF-A0AAD4KGK3-F1
#
_cell.length_a   1.000
_cell.length_b   1.000
_cell.length_c   1.000
_cell.angle_alpha   90.00
_cell.angle_beta   90.00
_cell.angle_gamma   90.00
#
_symmetry.space_group_name_H-M   'P 1'
#
loop_
_entity.id
_entity.type
_entity.pdbx_description
1 polymer ?
#
loop_
_entity_poly.entity_id
_entity_poly.type
_entity_poly.pdbx_seq_one_letter_code
_entity_poly.pdbx_strand_id
1 'polypeptide(L)'
;MASNGTSLRRSCHGCVKVKRRCDLLFPECSRCVKKGVRCQYVNIPLSAQAGSTAENRVVKLAHSKQAHAKPTHATNNSNPNNGNEIIVLRATQSPSPPYENHSLSIPATLEIEIRKPRPPEIIQMVANIVRQTPVLFAQGNSPFIHPCLYGKSMPKPIRDMRDICSLCLSDGHLSGSKLYSLLQQKIIMLLHAARKAANFEELLACVQGLVLAQCIQLTDGNIDAKSMERLNEIIISLSRRLWAQVPTELPSTMTPWRAWMFAESVRRTIIYSHVVSATVSLLNRGYACRTPFVDALPFDVRTWLWEIRSESRWTQFNANTELPMVSLYEFTNFLEFGESECYSSFEGVIVATCRGKQLPIRSVSDILEAV
;
A
#
# COMPACT_ATOMS: atom_id res chain seq x y z
N MET A 1 -24.75 12.85 27.16
CA MET A 1 -24.85 12.38 25.76
C MET A 1 -24.01 11.11 25.65
N ALA A 2 -24.64 9.97 25.35
CA ALA A 2 -24.01 8.66 25.41
C ALA A 2 -22.91 8.49 24.35
N SER A 3 -21.77 7.97 24.77
CA SER A 3 -20.65 7.56 23.93
C SER A 3 -21.09 6.45 22.96
N ASN A 4 -21.14 6.74 21.66
CA ASN A 4 -21.30 5.73 20.62
C ASN A 4 -20.05 4.85 20.57
N GLY A 5 -20.03 3.79 21.38
CA GLY A 5 -19.04 2.72 21.26
C GLY A 5 -19.16 2.10 19.87
N THR A 6 -18.06 2.07 19.13
CA THR A 6 -17.93 1.36 17.86
C THR A 6 -18.15 -0.13 18.11
N SER A 7 -19.40 -0.58 17.97
CA SER A 7 -19.75 -2.00 18.08
C SER A 7 -19.08 -2.75 16.93
N LEU A 8 -18.08 -3.59 17.26
CA LEU A 8 -17.46 -4.52 16.31
C LEU A 8 -18.55 -5.35 15.64
N ARG A 9 -18.66 -5.17 14.32
CA ARG A 9 -19.68 -5.82 13.49
C ARG A 9 -19.41 -7.32 13.43
N ARG A 10 -20.40 -8.11 13.86
CA ARG A 10 -20.34 -9.58 13.86
C ARG A 10 -20.89 -10.21 12.57
N SER A 11 -21.94 -9.63 11.97
CA SER A 11 -22.60 -10.19 10.78
C SER A 11 -21.76 -10.06 9.49
N CYS A 12 -21.80 -11.09 8.64
CA CYS A 12 -21.15 -11.08 7.33
C CYS A 12 -21.74 -10.02 6.36
N HIS A 13 -20.97 -9.64 5.33
CA HIS A 13 -21.39 -8.67 4.29
C HIS A 13 -22.67 -9.09 3.58
N GLY A 14 -22.76 -10.36 3.15
CA GLY A 14 -23.93 -10.87 2.43
C GLY A 14 -25.24 -10.76 3.21
N CYS A 15 -25.21 -10.91 4.54
CA CYS A 15 -26.38 -10.76 5.39
C CYS A 15 -26.72 -9.30 5.70
N VAL A 16 -25.72 -8.43 5.87
CA VAL A 16 -25.96 -7.00 6.11
C VAL A 16 -26.52 -6.31 4.89
N LYS A 17 -26.01 -6.62 3.69
CA LYS A 17 -26.49 -6.04 2.43
C LYS A 17 -28.01 -6.21 2.25
N VAL A 18 -28.57 -7.31 2.74
CA VAL A 18 -30.00 -7.61 2.67
C VAL A 18 -30.76 -7.41 4.00
N LYS A 19 -30.10 -6.84 5.02
CA LYS A 19 -30.66 -6.64 6.37
C LYS A 19 -31.24 -7.92 6.98
N ARG A 20 -30.55 -9.05 6.86
CA ARG A 20 -30.93 -10.35 7.46
C ARG A 20 -30.00 -10.75 8.59
N ARG A 21 -30.52 -11.56 9.53
CA ARG A 21 -29.74 -12.15 10.63
C ARG A 21 -28.69 -13.12 10.07
N CYS A 22 -27.45 -12.97 10.52
CA CYS A 22 -26.36 -13.89 10.26
C CYS A 22 -26.25 -14.86 11.44
N ASP A 23 -26.11 -16.16 11.18
CA ASP A 23 -25.90 -17.17 12.22
C ASP A 23 -24.43 -17.28 12.68
N LEU A 24 -23.54 -16.48 12.07
CA LEU A 24 -22.13 -16.37 12.42
C LEU A 24 -21.33 -17.67 12.25
N LEU A 25 -21.86 -18.65 11.51
CA LEU A 25 -21.08 -19.83 11.15
C LEU A 25 -19.91 -19.41 10.25
N PHE A 26 -18.76 -20.02 10.51
CA PHE A 26 -17.51 -19.80 9.80
C PHE A 26 -17.09 -21.12 9.14
N PRO A 27 -16.61 -21.13 7.87
CA PRO A 27 -16.26 -19.99 7.02
C PRO A 27 -17.46 -19.25 6.41
N GLU A 28 -18.60 -19.91 6.28
CA GLU A 28 -19.81 -19.32 5.68
C GLU A 28 -21.04 -19.51 6.56
N CYS A 29 -21.91 -18.48 6.59
CA CYS A 29 -23.18 -18.52 7.31
C CYS A 29 -24.20 -19.39 6.56
N SER A 30 -25.12 -20.07 7.26
CA SER A 30 -26.05 -21.01 6.60
C SER A 30 -26.89 -20.35 5.51
N ARG A 31 -27.23 -19.07 5.69
CA ARG A 31 -27.99 -18.32 4.67
C ARG A 31 -27.18 -18.16 3.39
N CYS A 32 -25.93 -17.72 3.51
CA CYS A 32 -25.07 -17.49 2.37
C CYS A 32 -24.84 -18.78 1.59
N VAL A 33 -24.55 -19.88 2.30
CA VAL A 33 -24.44 -21.22 1.72
C VAL A 33 -25.73 -21.61 0.98
N LYS A 34 -26.88 -21.54 1.64
CA LYS A 34 -28.18 -21.91 1.06
C LYS A 34 -28.59 -21.06 -0.14
N LYS A 35 -28.13 -19.81 -0.21
CA LYS A 35 -28.47 -18.88 -1.29
C LYS A 35 -27.40 -18.81 -2.36
N GLY A 36 -26.28 -19.52 -2.21
CA GLY A 36 -25.15 -19.42 -3.11
C GLY A 36 -24.61 -17.98 -3.22
N VAL A 37 -24.71 -17.19 -2.15
CA VAL A 37 -24.26 -15.79 -2.14
C VAL A 37 -23.04 -15.63 -1.24
N ARG A 38 -22.11 -14.76 -1.64
CA ARG A 38 -20.83 -14.53 -0.96
C ARG A 38 -20.98 -14.24 0.53
N CYS A 39 -20.35 -15.07 1.37
CA CYS A 39 -20.23 -14.85 2.80
C CYS A 39 -18.84 -14.30 3.14
N GLN A 40 -18.76 -13.06 3.62
CA GLN A 40 -17.49 -12.49 4.07
C GLN A 40 -17.66 -11.79 5.41
N TYR A 41 -16.85 -12.16 6.39
CA TYR A 41 -16.77 -11.47 7.68
C TYR A 41 -15.71 -10.37 7.61
N VAL A 42 -15.99 -9.20 8.18
CA VAL A 42 -15.04 -8.07 8.27
C VAL A 42 -13.85 -8.44 9.17
N ASN A 43 -14.14 -9.18 10.25
CA ASN A 43 -13.17 -9.55 11.28
C ASN A 43 -12.92 -11.06 11.23
N ILE A 44 -12.10 -11.52 10.29
CA ILE A 44 -11.70 -12.93 10.21
C ILE A 44 -10.60 -13.18 11.27
N PRO A 45 -10.79 -14.11 12.23
CA PRO A 45 -9.73 -14.47 13.18
C PRO A 45 -8.55 -15.10 12.44
N LEU A 46 -7.32 -14.68 12.76
CA LEU A 46 -6.08 -15.22 12.18
C LEU A 46 -5.98 -16.76 12.30
N SER A 47 -6.54 -17.34 13.37
CA SER A 47 -6.59 -18.78 13.61
C SER A 47 -7.48 -19.55 12.63
N ALA A 48 -8.44 -18.88 11.98
CA ALA A 48 -9.40 -19.50 11.10
C ALA A 48 -8.91 -19.63 9.64
N GLN A 49 -7.82 -18.94 9.29
CA GLN A 49 -7.17 -19.07 7.97
C GLN A 49 -6.20 -20.26 7.90
N ALA A 50 -5.78 -20.81 9.04
CA ALA A 50 -4.80 -21.90 9.12
C ALA A 50 -5.43 -23.33 9.14
N GLY A 51 -6.76 -23.47 9.18
CA GLY A 51 -7.41 -24.75 9.48
C GLY A 51 -8.66 -25.04 8.66
N SER A 52 -8.52 -25.25 7.34
CA SER A 52 -9.62 -25.78 6.50
C SER A 52 -9.36 -27.17 5.93
N THR A 53 -8.50 -27.98 6.57
CA THR A 53 -8.47 -29.45 6.38
C THR A 53 -8.03 -30.15 7.66
N ALA A 54 -8.91 -30.25 8.65
CA ALA A 54 -8.90 -31.31 9.67
C ALA A 54 -10.17 -31.20 10.52
N GLU A 55 -10.97 -32.26 10.54
CA GLU A 55 -12.11 -32.44 11.43
C GLU A 55 -11.66 -32.31 12.89
N ASN A 56 -12.13 -31.29 13.61
CA ASN A 56 -11.88 -31.16 15.04
C ASN A 56 -12.86 -32.02 15.83
N ARG A 57 -12.43 -33.24 16.17
CA ARG A 57 -12.98 -33.98 17.32
C ARG A 57 -12.26 -33.50 18.57
N VAL A 58 -12.96 -32.70 19.39
CA VAL A 58 -12.45 -32.16 20.65
C VAL A 58 -12.24 -33.30 21.64
N VAL A 59 -10.99 -33.53 22.07
CA VAL A 59 -10.68 -34.25 23.32
C VAL A 59 -9.77 -33.37 24.17
N LYS A 60 -10.27 -32.96 25.34
CA LYS A 60 -9.51 -32.32 26.41
C LYS A 60 -8.51 -33.32 27.00
N LEU A 61 -7.28 -32.91 27.29
CA LEU A 61 -6.50 -33.44 28.42
C LEU A 61 -5.31 -32.54 28.81
N ALA A 62 -4.86 -32.75 30.03
CA ALA A 62 -4.21 -31.83 30.95
C ALA A 62 -2.67 -31.69 30.81
N HIS A 63 -2.14 -30.76 31.60
CA HIS A 63 -0.74 -30.45 31.89
C HIS A 63 0.23 -31.66 31.94
N SER A 64 1.40 -31.54 31.31
CA SER A 64 2.70 -31.91 31.92
C SER A 64 3.90 -31.42 31.07
N LYS A 65 5.08 -31.52 31.68
CA LYS A 65 6.33 -30.76 31.51
C LYS A 65 7.22 -31.15 30.30
N GLN A 66 8.08 -30.19 29.92
CA GLN A 66 9.44 -30.29 29.35
C GLN A 66 9.92 -31.61 28.73
N ALA A 67 10.45 -31.55 27.51
CA ALA A 67 11.85 -31.92 27.19
C ALA A 67 12.23 -31.65 25.73
N HIS A 68 13.53 -31.41 25.53
CA HIS A 68 14.27 -31.20 24.29
C HIS A 68 14.07 -32.28 23.20
N ALA A 69 13.99 -31.85 21.94
CA ALA A 69 14.62 -32.54 20.80
C ALA A 69 14.71 -31.61 19.57
N LYS A 70 15.90 -31.52 18.95
CA LYS A 70 16.05 -31.21 17.52
C LYS A 70 15.72 -32.51 16.75
N PRO A 71 15.12 -32.42 15.55
CA PRO A 71 15.94 -32.77 14.38
C PRO A 71 15.63 -31.99 13.09
N THR A 72 16.62 -32.09 12.22
CA THR A 72 16.75 -31.75 10.81
C THR A 72 15.83 -32.53 9.86
N HIS A 73 15.74 -32.00 8.63
CA HIS A 73 15.38 -32.60 7.33
C HIS A 73 13.97 -32.39 6.75
N ALA A 74 14.04 -31.94 5.50
CA ALA A 74 12.98 -31.56 4.58
C ALA A 74 12.09 -32.73 4.15
N THR A 75 10.84 -32.41 3.84
CA THR A 75 10.01 -33.19 2.91
C THR A 75 9.26 -32.22 2.00
N ASN A 76 9.57 -32.30 0.72
CA ASN A 76 8.85 -31.64 -0.37
C ASN A 76 7.45 -32.25 -0.47
N ASN A 77 6.43 -31.40 -0.46
CA ASN A 77 5.15 -31.74 -1.06
C ASN A 77 4.59 -30.51 -1.78
N SER A 78 4.69 -30.54 -3.11
CA SER A 78 4.23 -29.52 -4.04
C SER A 78 2.71 -29.57 -4.14
N ASN A 79 2.04 -28.52 -3.68
CA ASN A 79 0.64 -28.26 -3.99
C ASN A 79 0.50 -26.78 -4.42
N PRO A 80 -0.02 -26.48 -5.63
CA PRO A 80 -0.08 -25.10 -6.12
C PRO A 80 -1.44 -24.51 -5.77
N ASN A 81 -1.59 -23.83 -4.63
CA ASN A 81 -2.57 -22.75 -4.48
C ASN A 81 -2.48 -22.01 -3.14
N ASN A 82 -2.62 -20.69 -3.23
CA ASN A 82 -2.55 -19.64 -2.20
C ASN A 82 -1.17 -19.30 -1.64
N GLY A 83 -0.73 -18.05 -1.87
CA GLY A 83 0.49 -17.49 -1.32
C GLY A 83 0.46 -17.45 0.21
N ASN A 84 1.07 -18.47 0.84
CA ASN A 84 1.13 -18.63 2.28
C ASN A 84 1.74 -17.40 2.96
N GLU A 85 0.90 -16.62 3.66
CA GLU A 85 1.36 -15.58 4.57
C GLU A 85 2.18 -16.24 5.69
N ILE A 86 3.40 -15.76 5.91
CA ILE A 86 4.30 -16.27 6.95
C ILE A 86 4.28 -15.27 8.10
N ILE A 87 3.72 -15.66 9.25
CA ILE A 87 3.74 -14.85 10.46
C ILE A 87 5.08 -15.05 11.16
N VAL A 88 5.83 -13.96 11.34
CA VAL A 88 7.12 -13.95 12.02
C VAL A 88 7.04 -13.03 13.23
N LEU A 89 7.43 -13.54 14.39
CA LEU A 89 7.52 -12.77 15.63
C LEU A 89 8.97 -12.33 15.83
N ARG A 90 9.23 -11.01 15.88
CA ARG A 90 10.56 -10.45 16.12
C ARG A 90 10.59 -9.74 17.46
N ALA A 91 11.46 -10.17 18.37
CA ALA A 91 11.68 -9.42 19.62
C ALA A 91 12.53 -8.18 19.32
N THR A 92 12.01 -6.98 19.60
CA THR A 92 12.83 -5.77 19.58
C THR A 92 13.73 -5.77 20.83
N GLN A 93 15.04 -5.93 20.67
CA GLN A 93 15.95 -5.68 21.78
C GLN A 93 15.98 -4.17 22.03
N SER A 94 15.33 -3.70 23.10
CA SER A 94 15.61 -2.35 23.60
C SER A 94 17.04 -2.32 24.14
N PRO A 95 17.84 -1.27 23.87
CA PRO A 95 19.09 -1.06 24.62
C PRO A 95 18.71 -0.93 26.10
N SER A 96 19.12 -1.88 26.94
CA SER A 96 18.96 -1.75 28.38
C SER A 96 19.80 -0.56 28.86
N PRO A 97 19.23 0.41 29.59
CA PRO A 97 20.04 1.44 30.23
C PRO A 97 20.99 0.77 31.24
N PRO A 98 22.22 1.26 31.41
CA PRO A 98 23.24 0.57 32.21
C PRO A 98 23.03 0.63 33.73
N TYR A 99 21.91 1.17 34.24
CA TYR A 99 21.70 1.30 35.68
C TYR A 99 20.25 1.06 36.11
N GLU A 100 20.15 0.14 37.09
CA GLU A 100 19.22 0.05 38.22
C GLU A 100 17.91 -0.76 38.15
N ASN A 101 17.93 -1.78 39.03
CA ASN A 101 16.96 -2.14 40.07
C ASN A 101 15.54 -2.59 39.69
N HIS A 102 15.28 -3.85 40.06
CA HIS A 102 14.00 -4.54 40.20
C HIS A 102 12.76 -3.66 40.14
N SER A 103 12.28 -3.42 38.93
CA SER A 103 10.96 -2.85 38.64
C SER A 103 10.47 -3.52 37.35
N LEU A 104 9.26 -4.08 37.38
CA LEU A 104 8.57 -4.79 36.29
C LEU A 104 9.19 -4.59 34.89
N SER A 105 10.02 -5.54 34.47
CA SER A 105 10.57 -5.55 33.10
C SER A 105 9.39 -5.72 32.14
N ILE A 106 9.06 -4.65 31.40
CA ILE A 106 8.15 -4.75 30.26
C ILE A 106 8.84 -5.70 29.28
N PRO A 107 8.24 -6.86 28.94
CA PRO A 107 8.84 -7.77 27.97
C PRO A 107 9.08 -7.02 26.65
N ALA A 108 10.20 -7.31 26.00
CA ALA A 108 10.50 -6.79 24.67
C ALA A 108 9.25 -6.89 23.77
N THR A 109 8.84 -5.76 23.17
CA THR A 109 7.71 -5.74 22.24
C THR A 109 8.02 -6.71 21.10
N LEU A 110 7.17 -7.72 20.93
CA LEU A 110 7.21 -8.60 19.77
C LEU A 110 6.59 -7.85 18.60
N GLU A 111 7.42 -7.45 17.64
CA GLU A 111 6.95 -6.94 16.36
C GLU A 111 6.48 -8.13 15.52
N ILE A 112 5.17 -8.16 15.22
CA ILE A 112 4.57 -9.20 14.38
C ILE A 112 4.70 -8.76 12.92
N GLU A 113 5.58 -9.43 12.18
CA GLU A 113 5.71 -9.25 10.73
C GLU A 113 4.88 -10.34 10.02
N ILE A 114 3.85 -9.95 9.29
CA ILE A 114 3.15 -10.87 8.37
C ILE A 114 3.81 -10.74 7.00
N ARG A 115 4.67 -11.69 6.66
CA ARG A 115 5.39 -11.72 5.38
C ARG A 115 4.54 -12.34 4.30
N LYS A 116 4.44 -11.67 3.16
CA LYS A 116 3.71 -12.13 1.98
C LYS A 116 4.72 -12.44 0.87
N PRO A 117 5.18 -13.69 0.73
CA PRO A 117 6.01 -14.07 -0.40
C PRO A 117 5.24 -13.93 -1.71
N ARG A 118 5.96 -13.65 -2.80
CA ARG A 118 5.38 -13.52 -4.13
C ARG A 118 6.14 -14.38 -5.15
N PRO A 119 5.43 -14.94 -6.14
CA PRO A 119 6.09 -15.59 -7.26
C PRO A 119 7.02 -14.63 -8.04
N PRO A 120 8.13 -15.11 -8.61
CA PRO A 120 9.09 -14.27 -9.35
C PRO A 120 8.46 -13.42 -10.46
N GLU A 121 7.47 -13.96 -11.17
CA GLU A 121 6.75 -13.25 -12.24
C GLU A 121 6.00 -12.02 -11.73
N ILE A 122 5.38 -12.12 -10.55
CA ILE A 122 4.71 -10.99 -9.89
C ILE A 122 5.73 -9.98 -9.39
N ILE A 123 6.84 -10.44 -8.79
CA ILE A 123 7.92 -9.55 -8.32
C ILE A 123 8.44 -8.72 -9.50
N GLN A 124 8.70 -9.37 -10.63
CA GLN A 124 9.22 -8.71 -11.82
C GLN A 124 8.19 -7.76 -12.44
N MET A 125 6.91 -8.13 -12.45
CA MET A 125 5.82 -7.25 -12.89
C MET A 125 5.75 -5.99 -12.02
N VAL A 126 5.73 -6.13 -10.69
CA VAL A 126 5.70 -4.99 -9.74
C VAL A 126 6.93 -4.10 -9.94
N ALA A 127 8.12 -4.70 -10.04
CA ALA A 127 9.36 -3.98 -10.29
C ALA A 127 9.31 -3.19 -11.62
N ASN A 128 8.79 -3.78 -12.68
CA ASN A 128 8.68 -3.12 -13.99
C ASN A 128 7.75 -1.91 -13.93
N ILE A 129 6.59 -2.01 -13.26
CA ILE A 129 5.67 -0.87 -13.12
C ILE A 129 6.33 0.27 -12.34
N VAL A 130 6.99 -0.04 -11.22
CA VAL A 130 7.69 0.98 -10.42
C VAL A 130 8.84 1.62 -11.20
N ARG A 131 9.64 0.83 -11.93
CA ARG A 131 10.74 1.31 -12.78
C ARG A 131 10.30 2.22 -13.92
N GLN A 132 9.09 2.05 -14.46
CA GLN A 132 8.54 2.91 -15.52
C GLN A 132 8.02 4.26 -15.00
N THR A 133 7.84 4.39 -13.68
CA THR A 133 7.23 5.60 -13.07
C THR A 133 7.97 6.91 -13.38
N PRO A 134 9.31 6.97 -13.36
CA PRO A 134 10.04 8.21 -13.71
C PRO A 134 9.77 8.65 -15.15
N VAL A 135 9.77 7.69 -16.09
CA VAL A 135 9.49 7.92 -17.51
C VAL A 135 8.08 8.47 -17.72
N LEU A 136 7.08 7.84 -17.08
CA LEU A 136 5.69 8.34 -17.12
C LEU A 136 5.59 9.76 -16.56
N PHE A 137 6.28 10.04 -15.44
CA PHE A 137 6.25 11.36 -14.81
C PHE A 137 6.86 12.45 -15.70
N ALA A 138 7.95 12.15 -16.39
CA ALA A 138 8.53 13.05 -17.38
C ALA A 138 7.56 13.35 -18.54
N GLN A 139 6.75 12.37 -18.94
CA GLN A 139 5.69 12.52 -19.95
C GLN A 139 4.42 13.23 -19.41
N GLY A 140 4.42 13.63 -18.13
CA GLY A 140 3.32 14.35 -17.51
C GLY A 140 2.23 13.46 -16.89
N ASN A 141 2.49 12.16 -16.69
CA ASN A 141 1.57 11.21 -16.06
C ASN A 141 2.21 10.59 -14.81
N SER A 142 1.46 10.35 -13.74
CA SER A 142 2.01 9.62 -12.60
C SER A 142 0.92 8.89 -11.83
N PRO A 143 1.23 7.72 -11.25
CA PRO A 143 0.30 7.02 -10.39
C PRO A 143 0.02 7.76 -9.08
N PHE A 144 0.82 8.76 -8.68
CA PHE A 144 0.68 9.44 -7.38
C PHE A 144 0.83 10.97 -7.40
N ILE A 145 1.25 11.56 -8.52
CA ILE A 145 1.32 13.02 -8.70
C ILE A 145 0.36 13.42 -9.82
N HIS A 146 -0.77 14.04 -9.47
CA HIS A 146 -1.74 14.44 -10.50
C HIS A 146 -1.13 15.50 -11.43
N PRO A 147 -1.33 15.43 -12.76
CA PRO A 147 -0.73 16.36 -13.72
C PRO A 147 -1.04 17.84 -13.42
N CYS A 148 -2.23 18.10 -12.90
CA CYS A 148 -2.70 19.46 -12.57
C CYS A 148 -2.39 19.91 -11.13
N LEU A 149 -1.78 19.07 -10.28
CA LEU A 149 -1.59 19.34 -8.84
C LEU A 149 -0.89 20.68 -8.59
N TYR A 150 0.25 20.86 -9.24
CA TYR A 150 1.09 22.04 -9.08
C TYR A 150 0.76 23.17 -10.07
N GLY A 151 -0.06 22.88 -11.09
CA GLY A 151 -0.42 23.84 -12.14
C GLY A 151 0.81 24.57 -12.69
N LYS A 152 0.79 25.91 -12.61
CA LYS A 152 1.88 26.79 -13.07
C LYS A 152 3.04 26.94 -12.06
N SER A 153 2.82 26.60 -10.79
CA SER A 153 3.79 26.81 -9.71
C SER A 153 4.32 25.48 -9.19
N MET A 154 5.26 24.90 -9.92
CA MET A 154 5.92 23.66 -9.51
C MET A 154 6.96 23.92 -8.40
N PRO A 155 6.85 23.26 -7.24
CA PRO A 155 7.84 23.44 -6.18
C PRO A 155 9.20 22.87 -6.61
N LYS A 156 10.27 23.48 -6.09
CA LYS A 156 11.67 23.10 -6.43
C LYS A 156 11.95 21.60 -6.29
N PRO A 157 11.54 20.89 -5.20
CA PRO A 157 11.69 19.44 -5.09
C PRO A 157 11.21 18.65 -6.32
N ILE A 158 10.06 19.03 -6.86
CA ILE A 158 9.42 18.32 -7.97
C ILE A 158 10.03 18.71 -9.31
N ARG A 159 10.40 19.99 -9.47
CA ARG A 159 11.08 20.47 -10.67
C ARG A 159 12.44 19.79 -10.85
N ASP A 160 13.24 19.76 -9.79
CA ASP A 160 14.56 19.12 -9.79
C ASP A 160 14.45 17.62 -10.14
N MET A 161 13.41 16.92 -9.63
CA MET A 161 13.19 15.51 -9.96
C MET A 161 12.61 15.30 -11.35
N ARG A 162 11.79 16.22 -11.87
CA ARG A 162 11.33 16.19 -13.26
C ARG A 162 12.49 16.27 -14.22
N ASP A 163 13.45 17.15 -13.95
CA ASP A 163 14.65 17.29 -14.80
C ASP A 163 15.41 15.97 -14.88
N ILE A 164 15.60 15.26 -13.74
CA ILE A 164 16.24 13.93 -13.73
C ILE A 164 15.39 12.90 -14.47
N CYS A 165 14.07 12.88 -14.24
CA CYS A 165 13.18 11.93 -14.92
C CYS A 165 13.22 12.12 -16.45
N SER A 166 13.32 13.35 -16.93
CA SER A 166 13.50 13.66 -18.36
C SER A 166 14.83 13.15 -18.90
N LEU A 167 15.91 13.16 -18.10
CA LEU A 167 17.17 12.54 -18.50
C LEU A 167 17.06 11.01 -18.67
N CYS A 168 16.12 10.36 -17.99
CA CYS A 168 15.85 8.93 -18.18
C CYS A 168 15.17 8.62 -19.53
N LEU A 169 14.59 9.62 -20.21
CA LEU A 169 14.04 9.49 -21.57
C LEU A 169 15.11 9.64 -22.66
N SER A 170 16.21 10.33 -22.36
CA SER A 170 17.24 10.65 -23.34
C SER A 170 18.05 9.40 -23.68
N ASP A 171 18.24 9.13 -24.97
CA ASP A 171 18.95 7.96 -25.53
C ASP A 171 20.46 7.94 -25.20
N GLY A 172 20.83 7.75 -23.93
CA GLY A 172 22.19 7.40 -23.52
C GLY A 172 23.23 8.52 -23.58
N HIS A 173 22.84 9.80 -23.69
CA HIS A 173 23.80 10.92 -23.68
C HIS A 173 24.53 11.13 -22.34
N LEU A 174 23.98 10.65 -21.23
CA LEU A 174 24.64 10.66 -19.91
C LEU A 174 25.05 9.26 -19.49
N SER A 175 26.32 9.10 -19.09
CA SER A 175 26.79 7.88 -18.43
C SER A 175 26.01 7.63 -17.14
N GLY A 176 25.61 6.38 -16.89
CA GLY A 176 24.84 5.99 -15.69
C GLY A 176 25.47 6.46 -14.38
N SER A 177 26.80 6.50 -14.28
CA SER A 177 27.52 7.00 -13.10
C SER A 177 27.28 8.49 -12.81
N LYS A 178 27.15 9.32 -13.87
CA LYS A 178 26.85 10.76 -13.75
C LYS A 178 25.39 10.98 -13.38
N LEU A 179 24.48 10.19 -13.95
CA LEU A 179 23.06 10.23 -13.58
C LEU A 179 22.89 9.84 -12.11
N TYR A 180 23.59 8.79 -11.68
CA TYR A 180 23.59 8.34 -10.29
C TYR A 180 24.13 9.41 -9.33
N SER A 181 25.27 10.04 -9.62
CA SER A 181 25.83 11.07 -8.74
C SER A 181 24.91 12.30 -8.61
N LEU A 182 24.29 12.72 -9.71
CA LEU A 182 23.28 13.78 -9.72
C LEU A 182 22.05 13.38 -8.89
N LEU A 183 21.57 12.15 -9.03
CA LEU A 183 20.46 11.62 -8.25
C LEU A 183 20.77 11.62 -6.75
N GLN A 184 21.95 11.15 -6.34
CA GLN A 184 22.36 11.15 -4.94
C GLN A 184 22.43 12.58 -4.36
N GLN A 185 22.95 13.54 -5.12
CA GLN A 185 22.94 14.95 -4.73
C GLN A 185 21.50 15.44 -4.49
N LYS A 186 20.57 15.14 -5.39
CA LYS A 186 19.16 15.55 -5.23
C LYS A 186 18.48 14.85 -4.06
N ILE A 187 18.75 13.57 -3.81
CA ILE A 187 18.24 12.84 -2.64
C ILE A 187 18.67 13.56 -1.35
N ILE A 188 19.94 13.92 -1.20
CA ILE A 188 20.44 14.64 -0.02
C ILE A 188 19.72 15.99 0.16
N MET A 189 19.55 16.74 -0.93
CA MET A 189 18.82 18.02 -0.90
C MET A 189 17.34 17.84 -0.49
N LEU A 190 16.66 16.83 -1.04
CA LEU A 190 15.28 16.51 -0.72
C LEU A 190 15.11 16.06 0.74
N LEU A 191 16.04 15.26 1.26
CA LEU A 191 16.03 14.85 2.67
C LEU A 191 16.19 16.05 3.61
N HIS A 192 17.08 16.98 3.27
CA HIS A 192 17.24 18.22 4.04
C HIS A 192 15.96 19.08 4.00
N ALA A 193 15.37 19.25 2.82
CA ALA A 193 14.14 19.99 2.63
C ALA A 193 12.96 19.36 3.38
N ALA A 194 12.79 18.03 3.31
CA ALA A 194 11.74 17.31 4.03
C ALA A 194 11.82 17.50 5.55
N ARG A 195 13.04 17.51 6.11
CA ARG A 195 13.26 17.75 7.54
C ARG A 195 12.88 19.17 7.95
N LYS A 196 13.04 20.15 7.07
CA LYS A 196 12.79 21.58 7.33
C LYS A 196 11.49 22.11 6.71
N ALA A 197 10.65 21.24 6.13
CA ALA A 197 9.42 21.64 5.47
C ALA A 197 8.56 22.50 6.40
N ALA A 198 8.26 23.73 5.97
CA ALA A 198 7.56 24.72 6.77
C ALA A 198 6.04 24.51 6.75
N ASN A 199 5.53 23.90 5.68
CA ASN A 199 4.13 23.60 5.45
C ASN A 199 3.95 22.19 4.90
N PHE A 200 2.69 21.76 4.86
CA PHE A 200 2.32 20.41 4.44
C PHE A 200 2.61 20.17 2.96
N GLU A 201 2.42 21.17 2.10
CA GLU A 201 2.64 21.11 0.66
C GLU A 201 4.13 20.93 0.31
N GLU A 202 5.02 21.59 1.04
CA GLU A 202 6.47 21.40 0.94
C GLU A 202 6.86 19.98 1.35
N LEU A 203 6.29 19.46 2.44
CA LEU A 203 6.53 18.08 2.87
C LEU A 203 6.05 17.10 1.81
N LEU A 204 4.84 17.28 1.28
CA LEU A 204 4.27 16.45 0.20
C LEU A 204 5.18 16.45 -1.02
N ALA A 205 5.63 17.63 -1.47
CA ALA A 205 6.54 17.77 -2.61
C ALA A 205 7.87 17.05 -2.39
N CYS A 206 8.43 17.11 -1.18
CA CYS A 206 9.66 16.39 -0.85
C CYS A 206 9.44 14.86 -0.85
N VAL A 207 8.36 14.37 -0.25
CA VAL A 207 8.04 12.93 -0.24
C VAL A 207 7.83 12.41 -1.65
N GLN A 208 7.06 13.11 -2.47
CA GLN A 208 6.86 12.76 -3.88
C GLN A 208 8.19 12.71 -4.66
N GLY A 209 9.07 13.69 -4.45
CA GLY A 209 10.41 13.70 -5.05
C GLY A 209 11.28 12.52 -4.61
N LEU A 210 11.26 12.16 -3.33
CA LEU A 210 12.00 11.01 -2.80
C LEU A 210 11.46 9.68 -3.34
N VAL A 211 10.14 9.55 -3.49
CA VAL A 211 9.52 8.36 -4.10
C VAL A 211 9.95 8.22 -5.56
N LEU A 212 9.96 9.31 -6.34
CA LEU A 212 10.52 9.31 -7.71
C LEU A 212 11.99 8.91 -7.72
N ALA A 213 12.79 9.45 -6.79
CA ALA A 213 14.21 9.14 -6.70
C ALA A 213 14.44 7.64 -6.44
N GLN A 214 13.68 7.04 -5.53
CA GLN A 214 13.74 5.60 -5.26
C GLN A 214 13.29 4.75 -6.47
N CYS A 215 12.31 5.22 -7.24
CA CYS A 215 11.92 4.57 -8.50
C CYS A 215 13.07 4.59 -9.52
N ILE A 216 13.82 5.70 -9.64
CA ILE A 216 15.00 5.78 -10.51
C ILE A 216 16.10 4.85 -10.00
N GLN A 217 16.35 4.81 -8.69
CA GLN A 217 17.33 3.87 -8.11
C GLN A 217 17.02 2.41 -8.46
N LEU A 218 15.75 2.04 -8.54
CA LEU A 218 15.33 0.69 -8.93
C LEU A 218 15.60 0.35 -10.40
N THR A 219 15.86 1.34 -11.26
CA THR A 219 16.19 1.14 -12.69
C THR A 219 17.68 0.85 -12.91
N ASP A 220 18.54 1.36 -12.03
CA ASP A 220 20.00 1.25 -12.16
C ASP A 220 20.51 0.12 -11.27
N GLY A 221 21.01 -0.95 -11.90
CA GLY A 221 21.49 -2.16 -11.19
C GLY A 221 22.77 -1.95 -10.36
N ASN A 222 23.33 -0.75 -10.34
CA ASN A 222 24.60 -0.44 -9.67
C ASN A 222 24.47 -0.01 -8.20
N ILE A 223 23.27 -0.10 -7.60
CA ILE A 223 23.01 0.48 -6.28
C ILE A 223 23.06 -0.58 -5.18
N ASP A 224 23.82 -0.27 -4.13
CA ASP A 224 23.88 -1.05 -2.89
C ASP A 224 22.48 -1.23 -2.26
N ALA A 225 22.06 -2.49 -2.08
CA ALA A 225 20.77 -2.85 -1.51
C ALA A 225 20.52 -2.20 -0.15
N LYS A 226 21.56 -2.05 0.68
CA LYS A 226 21.47 -1.42 2.01
C LYS A 226 21.16 0.07 1.92
N SER A 227 21.68 0.77 0.93
CA SER A 227 21.39 2.19 0.70
C SER A 227 19.94 2.42 0.29
N MET A 228 19.39 1.55 -0.57
CA MET A 228 17.96 1.58 -0.92
C MET A 228 17.05 1.28 0.27
N GLU A 229 17.42 0.30 1.11
CA GLU A 229 16.66 -0.02 2.32
C GLU A 229 16.61 1.17 3.30
N ARG A 230 17.73 1.87 3.50
CA ARG A 230 17.77 3.08 4.34
C ARG A 230 16.88 4.19 3.82
N LEU A 231 16.92 4.46 2.50
CA LEU A 231 16.07 5.50 1.93
C LEU A 231 14.59 5.12 2.05
N ASN A 232 14.24 3.85 1.85
CA ASN A 232 12.88 3.36 2.10
C ASN A 232 12.41 3.59 3.53
N GLU A 233 13.22 3.26 4.54
CA GLU A 233 12.85 3.51 5.95
C GLU A 233 12.52 4.98 6.19
N ILE A 234 13.31 5.89 5.60
CA ILE A 234 13.06 7.34 5.69
C ILE A 234 11.78 7.73 4.94
N ILE A 235 11.56 7.22 3.72
CA ILE A 235 10.34 7.48 2.94
C ILE A 235 9.10 7.02 3.71
N ILE A 236 9.13 5.85 4.34
CA ILE A 236 8.01 5.34 5.15
C ILE A 236 7.81 6.17 6.43
N SER A 237 8.89 6.62 7.07
CA SER A 237 8.77 7.55 8.21
C SER A 237 8.12 8.87 7.80
N LEU A 238 8.53 9.43 6.65
CA LEU A 238 7.97 10.67 6.11
C LEU A 238 6.53 10.49 5.62
N SER A 239 6.15 9.34 5.06
CA SER A 239 4.77 9.06 4.65
C SER A 239 3.83 8.97 5.85
N ARG A 240 4.29 8.41 6.98
CA ARG A 240 3.56 8.44 8.26
C ARG A 240 3.45 9.84 8.82
N ARG A 241 4.52 10.64 8.74
CA ARG A 241 4.47 12.06 9.12
C ARG A 241 3.49 12.83 8.25
N LEU A 242 3.47 12.56 6.94
CA LEU A 242 2.50 13.15 6.01
C LEU A 242 1.08 12.79 6.45
N TRP A 243 0.78 11.52 6.71
CA TRP A 243 -0.51 11.09 7.25
C TRP A 243 -0.88 11.81 8.55
N ALA A 244 0.04 11.91 9.51
CA ALA A 244 -0.20 12.54 10.80
C ALA A 244 -0.43 14.06 10.72
N GLN A 245 0.06 14.71 9.66
CA GLN A 245 -0.04 16.15 9.44
C GLN A 245 -1.11 16.52 8.40
N VAL A 246 -1.90 15.55 7.91
CA VAL A 246 -3.00 15.83 6.97
C VAL A 246 -3.91 16.90 7.56
N PRO A 247 -4.15 18.02 6.85
CA PRO A 247 -5.07 19.04 7.31
C PRO A 247 -6.47 18.45 7.53
N THR A 248 -7.08 18.76 8.68
CA THR A 248 -8.47 18.36 8.97
C THR A 248 -9.47 19.10 8.09
N GLU A 249 -9.11 20.31 7.67
CA GLU A 249 -9.89 21.14 6.76
C GLU A 249 -8.97 21.68 5.67
N LEU A 250 -9.48 21.71 4.44
CA LEU A 250 -8.79 22.35 3.31
C LEU A 250 -9.26 23.80 3.19
N PRO A 251 -8.43 24.71 2.64
CA PRO A 251 -8.82 26.10 2.44
C PRO A 251 -10.14 26.21 1.67
N SER A 252 -11.07 27.02 2.18
CA SER A 252 -12.37 27.26 1.54
C SER A 252 -12.27 27.92 0.16
N THR A 253 -11.10 28.47 -0.17
CA THR A 253 -10.76 29.01 -1.48
C THR A 253 -10.52 27.94 -2.54
N MET A 254 -10.35 26.68 -2.15
CA MET A 254 -10.20 25.57 -3.09
C MET A 254 -11.55 25.14 -3.65
N THR A 255 -11.62 25.00 -4.97
CA THR A 255 -12.79 24.38 -5.62
C THR A 255 -12.87 22.89 -5.25
N PRO A 256 -14.06 22.26 -5.33
CA PRO A 256 -14.22 20.83 -4.99
C PRO A 256 -13.27 19.91 -5.74
N TRP A 257 -13.03 20.18 -7.03
CA TRP A 257 -12.08 19.41 -7.83
C TRP A 257 -10.64 19.55 -7.33
N ARG A 258 -10.20 20.78 -7.03
CA ARG A 258 -8.84 21.01 -6.49
C ARG A 258 -8.67 20.35 -5.13
N ALA A 259 -9.68 20.43 -4.27
CA ALA A 259 -9.67 19.80 -2.95
C ALA A 259 -9.58 18.27 -3.06
N TRP A 260 -10.40 17.66 -3.92
CA TRP A 260 -10.34 16.23 -4.20
C TRP A 260 -8.99 15.81 -4.78
N MET A 261 -8.50 16.50 -5.81
CA MET A 261 -7.23 16.21 -6.48
C MET A 261 -6.04 16.27 -5.53
N PHE A 262 -6.01 17.29 -4.66
CA PHE A 262 -4.99 17.44 -3.64
C PHE A 262 -5.03 16.29 -2.65
N ALA A 263 -6.20 16.01 -2.07
CA ALA A 263 -6.38 14.94 -1.10
C ALA A 263 -6.06 13.56 -1.72
N GLU A 264 -6.41 13.35 -2.99
CA GLU A 264 -6.12 12.12 -3.73
C GLU A 264 -4.63 11.99 -4.01
N SER A 265 -3.95 13.07 -4.39
CA SER A 265 -2.49 13.07 -4.55
C SER A 265 -1.77 12.73 -3.25
N VAL A 266 -2.26 13.20 -2.10
CA VAL A 266 -1.74 12.81 -0.77
C VAL A 266 -1.93 11.31 -0.53
N ARG A 267 -3.15 10.79 -0.69
CA ARG A 267 -3.46 9.36 -0.49
C ARG A 267 -2.60 8.48 -1.38
N ARG A 268 -2.56 8.77 -2.68
CA ARG A 268 -1.76 8.02 -3.65
C ARG A 268 -0.27 8.12 -3.36
N THR A 269 0.24 9.27 -2.90
CA THR A 269 1.65 9.42 -2.48
C THR A 269 1.98 8.50 -1.31
N ILE A 270 1.12 8.43 -0.29
CA ILE A 270 1.32 7.53 0.87
C ILE A 270 1.28 6.07 0.42
N ILE A 271 0.25 5.67 -0.34
CA ILE A 271 0.10 4.31 -0.84
C ILE A 271 1.30 3.92 -1.71
N TYR A 272 1.69 4.78 -2.65
CA TYR A 272 2.80 4.49 -3.57
C TYR A 272 4.16 4.46 -2.87
N SER A 273 4.35 5.25 -1.80
CA SER A 273 5.54 5.13 -0.93
C SER A 273 5.68 3.71 -0.36
N HIS A 274 4.56 3.11 0.07
CA HIS A 274 4.53 1.74 0.55
C HIS A 274 4.67 0.70 -0.57
N VAL A 275 4.13 0.97 -1.76
CA VAL A 275 4.36 0.11 -2.95
C VAL A 275 5.85 0.07 -3.29
N VAL A 276 6.52 1.22 -3.38
CA VAL A 276 7.97 1.28 -3.69
C VAL A 276 8.81 0.57 -2.61
N SER A 277 8.46 0.75 -1.33
CA SER A 277 9.11 0.03 -0.24
C SER A 277 8.91 -1.49 -0.34
N ALA A 278 7.69 -1.93 -0.66
CA ALA A 278 7.39 -3.34 -0.89
C ALA A 278 8.15 -3.89 -2.10
N THR A 279 8.30 -3.13 -3.19
CA THR A 279 9.07 -3.52 -4.38
C THR A 279 10.53 -3.81 -4.05
N VAL A 280 11.18 -2.94 -3.28
CA VAL A 280 12.57 -3.19 -2.82
C VAL A 280 12.65 -4.44 -1.94
N SER A 281 11.71 -4.62 -1.01
CA SER A 281 11.67 -5.83 -0.16
C SER A 281 11.46 -7.10 -0.99
N LEU A 282 10.57 -7.06 -1.99
CA LEU A 282 10.29 -8.17 -2.89
C LEU A 282 11.52 -8.53 -3.72
N LEU A 283 12.22 -7.54 -4.28
CA LEU A 283 13.44 -7.77 -5.06
C LEU A 283 14.59 -8.32 -4.21
N ASN A 284 14.75 -7.81 -2.98
CA ASN A 284 15.86 -8.21 -2.11
C ASN A 284 15.61 -9.53 -1.38
N ARG A 285 14.35 -9.82 -1.00
CA ARG A 285 14.00 -10.88 -0.04
C ARG A 285 12.94 -11.86 -0.53
N GLY A 286 12.27 -11.57 -1.64
CA GLY A 286 11.17 -12.40 -2.17
C GLY A 286 9.83 -12.23 -1.47
N TYR A 287 9.72 -11.32 -0.48
CA TYR A 287 8.48 -11.05 0.24
C TYR A 287 8.32 -9.56 0.60
N ALA A 288 7.07 -9.13 0.77
CA ALA A 288 6.71 -7.85 1.37
C ALA A 288 5.99 -8.07 2.71
N CYS A 289 6.17 -7.16 3.66
CA CYS A 289 5.43 -7.21 4.92
C CYS A 289 4.05 -6.57 4.76
N ARG A 290 3.01 -7.24 5.26
CA ARG A 290 1.68 -6.64 5.40
C ARG A 290 1.78 -5.45 6.34
N THR A 291 1.22 -4.32 5.93
CA THR A 291 1.20 -3.11 6.74
C THR A 291 -0.26 -2.77 7.08
N PRO A 292 -0.77 -3.14 8.27
CA PRO A 292 -2.16 -2.88 8.65
C PRO A 292 -2.58 -1.41 8.55
N PHE A 293 -1.63 -0.49 8.79
CA PHE A 293 -1.81 0.94 8.54
C PHE A 293 -2.24 1.22 7.09
N VAL A 294 -1.58 0.60 6.11
CA VAL A 294 -1.88 0.77 4.68
C VAL A 294 -3.21 0.14 4.30
N ASP A 295 -3.50 -1.04 4.84
CA ASP A 295 -4.78 -1.74 4.63
C ASP A 295 -5.98 -0.89 5.05
N ALA A 296 -5.82 -0.09 6.12
CA ALA A 296 -6.85 0.76 6.69
C ALA A 296 -6.95 2.16 6.04
N LEU A 297 -6.04 2.51 5.11
CA LEU A 297 -6.08 3.82 4.47
C LEU A 297 -7.39 3.99 3.67
N PRO A 298 -8.00 5.18 3.73
CA PRO A 298 -9.18 5.48 2.93
C PRO A 298 -8.80 5.53 1.44
N PHE A 299 -9.61 4.91 0.60
CA PHE A 299 -9.40 4.78 -0.83
C PHE A 299 -10.65 5.18 -1.60
N ASP A 300 -10.48 6.03 -2.61
CA ASP A 300 -11.57 6.42 -3.54
C ASP A 300 -11.63 5.38 -4.66
N VAL A 301 -12.75 4.65 -4.74
CA VAL A 301 -12.94 3.59 -5.75
C VAL A 301 -13.06 4.14 -7.17
N ARG A 302 -13.29 5.46 -7.32
CA ARG A 302 -13.47 6.14 -8.61
C ARG A 302 -12.12 6.50 -9.23
N THR A 303 -11.27 5.50 -9.39
CA THR A 303 -9.87 5.70 -9.78
C THR A 303 -9.70 6.32 -11.16
N TRP A 304 -10.68 6.14 -12.06
CA TRP A 304 -10.73 6.77 -13.39
C TRP A 304 -10.83 8.30 -13.34
N LEU A 305 -11.34 8.89 -12.25
CA LEU A 305 -11.37 10.35 -12.08
C LEU A 305 -9.97 10.98 -12.08
N TRP A 306 -8.92 10.18 -11.82
CA TRP A 306 -7.52 10.60 -11.84
C TRP A 306 -7.03 11.03 -13.22
N GLU A 307 -7.66 10.52 -14.28
CA GLU A 307 -7.30 10.88 -15.66
C GLU A 307 -7.89 12.23 -16.09
N ILE A 308 -8.83 12.79 -15.30
CA ILE A 308 -9.56 14.00 -15.65
C ILE A 308 -8.74 15.26 -15.35
N ARG A 309 -8.42 16.02 -16.40
CA ARG A 309 -7.60 17.25 -16.34
C ARG A 309 -8.40 18.56 -16.37
N SER A 310 -9.73 18.48 -16.31
CA SER A 310 -10.63 19.63 -16.36
C SER A 310 -11.63 19.59 -15.21
N GLU A 311 -11.81 20.73 -14.54
CA GLU A 311 -12.78 20.90 -13.46
C GLU A 311 -14.22 20.67 -13.93
N SER A 312 -14.60 21.20 -15.10
CA SER A 312 -15.96 21.04 -15.64
C SER A 312 -16.30 19.57 -15.87
N ARG A 313 -15.36 18.84 -16.47
CA ARG A 313 -15.49 17.40 -16.72
C ARG A 313 -15.54 16.62 -15.42
N TRP A 314 -14.68 16.94 -14.45
CA TRP A 314 -14.68 16.26 -13.16
C TRP A 314 -16.02 16.43 -12.44
N THR A 315 -16.59 17.64 -12.45
CA THR A 315 -17.89 17.93 -11.84
C THR A 315 -19.02 17.10 -12.46
N GLN A 316 -19.04 16.95 -13.79
CA GLN A 316 -20.01 16.11 -14.50
C GLN A 316 -19.95 14.65 -14.05
N PHE A 317 -18.75 14.04 -14.02
CA PHE A 317 -18.60 12.64 -13.62
C PHE A 317 -18.78 12.41 -12.11
N ASN A 318 -18.39 13.38 -11.29
CA ASN A 318 -18.55 13.30 -9.83
C ASN A 318 -20.02 13.40 -9.39
N ALA A 319 -20.84 14.21 -10.06
CA ALA A 319 -22.27 14.34 -9.76
C ALA A 319 -23.06 13.05 -10.01
N ASN A 320 -22.60 12.21 -10.94
CA ASN A 320 -23.32 10.99 -11.36
C ASN A 320 -22.96 9.74 -10.54
N THR A 321 -22.09 9.86 -9.52
CA THR A 321 -21.48 8.69 -8.87
C THR A 321 -21.47 8.81 -7.34
N GLU A 322 -22.52 8.33 -6.67
CA GLU A 322 -22.49 8.09 -5.22
C GLU A 322 -21.80 6.76 -4.91
N LEU A 323 -20.46 6.76 -4.91
CA LEU A 323 -19.68 5.63 -4.42
C LEU A 323 -18.95 6.01 -3.11
N PRO A 324 -19.03 5.17 -2.06
CA PRO A 324 -18.40 5.49 -0.78
C PRO A 324 -16.87 5.33 -0.86
N MET A 325 -16.17 6.11 -0.03
CA MET A 325 -14.78 5.81 0.33
C MET A 325 -14.74 4.47 1.07
N VAL A 326 -13.79 3.60 0.74
CA VAL A 326 -13.59 2.29 1.39
C VAL A 326 -12.17 2.16 1.88
N SER A 327 -11.86 1.15 2.70
CA SER A 327 -10.47 0.85 3.02
C SER A 327 -9.73 0.27 1.81
N LEU A 328 -8.42 0.48 1.71
CA LEU A 328 -7.59 -0.13 0.66
C LEU A 328 -7.74 -1.67 0.67
N TYR A 329 -7.87 -2.27 1.85
CA TYR A 329 -8.15 -3.69 1.98
C TYR A 329 -9.47 -4.10 1.33
N GLU A 330 -10.56 -3.37 1.59
CA GLU A 330 -11.86 -3.61 0.93
C GLU A 330 -11.76 -3.41 -0.58
N PHE A 331 -11.10 -2.35 -1.04
CA PHE A 331 -10.91 -2.10 -2.47
C PHE A 331 -10.18 -3.24 -3.19
N THR A 332 -9.07 -3.74 -2.62
CA THR A 332 -8.36 -4.88 -3.20
C THR A 332 -9.20 -6.16 -3.21
N ASN A 333 -10.14 -6.34 -2.27
CA ASN A 333 -11.13 -7.41 -2.35
C ASN A 333 -12.14 -7.16 -3.48
N PHE A 334 -12.60 -5.94 -3.71
CA PHE A 334 -13.52 -5.69 -4.82
C PHE A 334 -12.90 -6.03 -6.17
N LEU A 335 -11.64 -5.63 -6.38
CA LEU A 335 -10.88 -5.99 -7.59
C LEU A 335 -10.69 -7.49 -7.76
N GLU A 336 -10.30 -8.19 -6.68
CA GLU A 336 -10.05 -9.64 -6.71
C GLU A 336 -11.27 -10.48 -7.10
N PHE A 337 -12.47 -9.99 -6.75
CA PHE A 337 -13.73 -10.70 -6.97
C PHE A 337 -14.57 -10.09 -8.10
N GLY A 338 -14.02 -9.15 -8.89
CA GLY A 338 -14.69 -8.54 -10.04
C GLY A 338 -15.85 -7.61 -9.68
N GLU A 339 -15.90 -7.12 -8.44
CA GLU A 339 -16.86 -6.10 -7.98
C GLU A 339 -16.37 -4.67 -8.31
N SER A 340 -15.11 -4.53 -8.73
CA SER A 340 -14.49 -3.32 -9.26
C SER A 340 -13.52 -3.70 -10.37
N GLU A 341 -13.17 -2.73 -11.21
CA GLU A 341 -12.21 -2.92 -12.30
C GLU A 341 -10.92 -2.09 -12.07
N CYS A 342 -9.82 -2.53 -12.68
CA CYS A 342 -8.57 -1.78 -12.72
C CYS A 342 -8.56 -0.87 -13.96
N TYR A 343 -8.34 0.42 -13.77
CA TYR A 343 -8.32 1.40 -14.87
C TYR A 343 -6.93 1.93 -15.17
N SER A 344 -5.95 1.70 -14.30
CA SER A 344 -4.56 2.08 -14.53
C SER A 344 -3.57 1.08 -13.92
N SER A 345 -2.29 1.33 -14.16
CA SER A 345 -1.20 0.57 -13.52
C SER A 345 -1.15 0.77 -12.00
N PHE A 346 -1.78 1.81 -11.46
CA PHE A 346 -1.82 2.09 -10.01
C PHE A 346 -2.59 0.99 -9.24
N GLU A 347 -3.80 0.65 -9.67
CA GLU A 347 -4.58 -0.44 -9.07
C GLU A 347 -3.90 -1.79 -9.29
N GLY A 348 -3.38 -1.99 -10.50
CA GLY A 348 -2.64 -3.20 -10.87
C GLY A 348 -1.45 -3.46 -9.96
N VAL A 349 -0.61 -2.46 -9.70
CA VAL A 349 0.58 -2.63 -8.84
C VAL A 349 0.21 -2.83 -7.37
N ILE A 350 -0.87 -2.20 -6.89
CA ILE A 350 -1.40 -2.43 -5.54
C ILE A 350 -1.85 -3.88 -5.38
N VAL A 351 -2.68 -4.40 -6.29
CA VAL A 351 -3.17 -5.78 -6.22
C VAL A 351 -2.04 -6.79 -6.39
N ALA A 352 -1.12 -6.57 -7.32
CA ALA A 352 0.05 -7.42 -7.51
C ALA A 352 0.89 -7.50 -6.22
N THR A 353 1.12 -6.36 -5.56
CA THR A 353 1.86 -6.30 -4.29
C THR A 353 1.09 -6.97 -3.14
N CYS A 354 -0.19 -6.64 -2.96
CA CYS A 354 -1.01 -7.04 -1.81
C CYS A 354 -1.57 -8.47 -1.90
N ARG A 355 -1.85 -8.96 -3.11
CA ARG A 355 -2.52 -10.25 -3.39
C ARG A 355 -1.71 -11.21 -4.24
N GLY A 356 -0.66 -10.75 -4.91
CA GLY A 356 0.11 -11.59 -5.80
C GLY A 356 -0.63 -11.95 -7.09
N LYS A 357 -1.51 -11.06 -7.56
CA LYS A 357 -2.34 -11.28 -8.75
C LYS A 357 -2.12 -10.16 -9.77
N GLN A 358 -2.09 -10.54 -11.05
CA GLN A 358 -2.20 -9.63 -12.17
C GLN A 358 -3.66 -9.58 -12.62
N LEU A 359 -4.22 -8.37 -12.71
CA LEU A 359 -5.58 -8.14 -13.20
C LEU A 359 -5.52 -7.38 -14.54
N PRO A 360 -6.50 -7.60 -15.44
CA PRO A 360 -6.57 -6.84 -16.69
C PRO A 360 -6.85 -5.36 -16.41
N ILE A 361 -6.19 -4.48 -17.16
CA ILE A 361 -6.43 -3.03 -17.12
C ILE A 361 -7.47 -2.69 -18.19
N ARG A 362 -8.58 -2.07 -17.79
CA ARG A 362 -9.67 -1.63 -18.66
C ARG A 362 -9.39 -0.25 -19.22
N SER A 363 -9.94 0.02 -20.41
CA SER A 363 -9.88 1.35 -21.01
C SER A 363 -10.75 2.32 -20.22
N VAL A 364 -10.19 3.49 -19.91
CA VAL A 364 -10.96 4.58 -19.29
C VAL A 364 -11.89 5.24 -20.32
N SER A 365 -11.59 5.13 -21.63
CA SER A 365 -12.42 5.71 -22.70
C SER A 365 -13.85 5.18 -22.67
N ASP A 366 -14.04 3.89 -22.39
CA ASP A 366 -15.37 3.26 -22.36
C ASP A 366 -16.29 3.90 -21.30
N ILE A 367 -15.71 4.41 -20.20
CA ILE A 367 -16.45 5.12 -19.13
C ILE A 367 -16.62 6.59 -19.48
N LEU A 368 -15.58 7.18 -20.06
CA LEU A 368 -15.52 8.61 -20.35
C LEU A 368 -16.31 9.02 -21.61
N GLU A 369 -16.66 8.07 -22.49
CA GLU A 369 -17.47 8.27 -23.69
C GLU A 369 -18.94 7.91 -23.49
N ALA A 370 -19.28 7.15 -22.43
CA ALA A 370 -20.64 6.70 -22.13
C ALA A 370 -21.53 7.75 -21.44
N VAL A 371 -21.02 8.96 -21.20
CA VAL A 371 -21.66 10.09 -20.51
C VAL A 371 -21.33 11.38 -21.24
#